data_AF-A0A3S9I6H9-F1
#
_entry.id   AF-A0A3S9I6H9-F1
#
_cell.length_a   1.000
_cell.length_b   1.000
_cell.length_c   1.000
_cell.angle_alpha   90.00
_cell.angle_beta   90.00
_cell.angle_gamma   90.00
#
_symmetry.space_group_name_H-M   'P 1'
#
loop_
_entity.id
_entity.type
_entity.pdbx_description
1 polymer ?
#
loop_
_entity_poly.entity_id
_entity_poly.type
_entity_poly.pdbx_seq_one_letter_code
_entity_poly.pdbx_strand_id
1 'polypeptide(L)'
;MDTNAAVAEGWRRARADGRVRAELLDLAWAEPRLRRRFPWIGMGELHFSRTPEYPWTWDARFVLSEYGGTYFVMGPTRQDAVGRVTTAREAVDLVLETLPED
;
A
#
# COMPACT_ATOMS: atom_id res chain seq x y z
N MET A 1 19.96 -5.63 9.14
CA MET A 1 19.67 -4.35 8.47
C MET A 1 18.67 -3.63 9.36
N ASP A 2 18.75 -2.32 9.54
CA ASP A 2 17.71 -1.60 10.30
C ASP A 2 16.41 -1.62 9.49
N THR A 3 15.40 -2.35 9.98
CA THR A 3 14.10 -2.52 9.34
C THR A 3 13.45 -1.17 9.03
N ASN A 4 13.62 -0.17 9.90
CA ASN A 4 13.07 1.17 9.65
C ASN A 4 13.77 1.86 8.48
N ALA A 5 15.09 1.70 8.37
CA ALA A 5 15.86 2.25 7.26
C ALA A 5 15.51 1.57 5.93
N ALA A 6 15.31 0.24 5.94
CA ALA A 6 14.88 -0.52 4.77
C ALA A 6 13.48 -0.10 4.30
N VAL A 7 12.54 0.04 5.23
CA VAL A 7 11.18 0.53 4.96
C VAL A 7 11.22 1.95 4.38
N ALA A 8 11.98 2.87 4.99
CA ALA A 8 12.11 4.24 4.50
C ALA A 8 12.71 4.30 3.09
N GLU A 9 13.70 3.47 2.79
CA GLU A 9 14.26 3.34 1.45
C GLU A 9 13.25 2.77 0.45
N GLY A 10 12.45 1.78 0.85
CA GLY A 10 11.36 1.24 0.04
C GLY A 10 10.37 2.33 -0.38
N TRP A 11 9.94 3.18 0.56
CA TRP A 11 9.06 4.30 0.27
C TRP A 11 9.69 5.32 -0.68
N ARG A 12 10.99 5.63 -0.53
CA ARG A 12 11.70 6.51 -1.46
C ARG A 12 11.72 5.92 -2.87
N ARG A 13 11.98 4.63 -3.01
CA ARG A 13 11.96 3.92 -4.31
C ARG A 13 10.58 3.93 -4.93
N ALA A 14 9.54 3.68 -4.15
CA ALA A 14 8.15 3.73 -4.63
C ALA A 14 7.79 5.10 -5.19
N ARG A 15 8.21 6.18 -4.52
CA ARG A 15 8.02 7.54 -5.01
C ARG A 15 8.79 7.82 -6.30
N ALA A 16 10.03 7.34 -6.38
CA ALA A 16 10.87 7.52 -7.57
C ALA A 16 10.38 6.73 -8.79
N ASP A 17 9.74 5.58 -8.57
CA ASP A 17 9.21 4.71 -9.64
C ASP A 17 8.03 5.33 -10.40
N GLY A 18 7.22 6.16 -9.73
CA GLY A 18 6.16 6.96 -10.36
C GLY A 18 4.93 6.19 -10.85
N ARG A 19 4.87 4.86 -10.73
CA ARG A 19 3.69 4.06 -11.12
C ARG A 19 2.53 4.18 -10.14
N VAL A 20 2.81 4.43 -8.86
CA VAL A 20 1.79 4.73 -7.85
C VAL A 20 1.68 6.24 -7.71
N ARG A 21 0.45 6.75 -7.70
CA ARG A 21 0.20 8.19 -7.61
C ARG A 21 0.76 8.77 -6.31
N ALA A 22 1.43 9.91 -6.41
CA ALA A 22 2.10 10.54 -5.27
C ALA A 22 1.15 10.82 -4.09
N GLU A 23 -0.09 11.23 -4.35
CA GLU A 23 -1.10 11.49 -3.32
C GLU A 23 -1.45 10.25 -2.48
N LEU A 24 -1.47 9.06 -3.10
CA LEU A 24 -1.70 7.80 -2.38
C LEU A 24 -0.50 7.43 -1.51
N LEU A 25 0.71 7.59 -2.04
CA LEU A 25 1.94 7.37 -1.28
C LEU A 25 2.04 8.33 -0.09
N ASP A 26 1.71 9.61 -0.29
CA ASP A 26 1.77 10.64 0.74
C ASP A 26 0.79 10.37 1.88
N LEU A 27 -0.45 9.99 1.57
CA LEU A 27 -1.44 9.62 2.57
C LEU A 27 -1.06 8.35 3.33
N ALA A 28 -0.63 7.30 2.62
CA ALA A 28 -0.23 6.05 3.26
C ALA A 28 1.04 6.22 4.12
N TRP A 29 1.98 7.09 3.72
CA TRP A 29 3.16 7.43 4.51
C TRP A 29 2.83 8.23 5.77
N ALA A 30 1.84 9.12 5.70
CA ALA A 30 1.39 9.92 6.84
C ALA A 30 0.84 9.02 7.96
N GLU A 31 0.26 7.88 7.62
CA GLU A 31 -0.34 6.94 8.58
C GLU A 31 0.68 5.97 9.19
N PRO A 32 1.00 6.07 10.50
CA PRO A 32 2.06 5.27 11.12
C PRO A 32 1.85 3.76 11.03
N ARG A 33 0.60 3.29 10.97
CA ARG A 33 0.24 1.87 10.83
C ARG A 33 0.59 1.32 9.45
N LEU A 34 0.45 2.12 8.40
CA LEU A 34 0.77 1.75 7.03
C LEU A 34 2.24 1.99 6.71
N ARG A 35 2.80 3.11 7.19
CA ARG A 35 4.21 3.47 6.99
C ARG A 35 5.15 2.33 7.39
N ARG A 36 4.90 1.69 8.54
CA ARG A 36 5.72 0.57 9.06
C ARG A 36 5.52 -0.76 8.33
N ARG A 37 4.40 -0.90 7.59
CA ARG A 37 4.00 -2.13 6.90
C ARG A 37 4.37 -2.13 5.43
N PHE A 38 5.01 -1.08 4.91
CA PHE A 38 5.38 -1.00 3.51
C PHE A 38 6.46 -2.01 3.17
N PRO A 39 6.23 -2.84 2.14
CA PRO A 39 7.23 -3.78 1.69
C PRO A 39 7.63 -3.56 0.21
N TRP A 40 6.69 -3.31 -0.71
CA TRP A 40 6.96 -3.05 -2.13
C TRP A 40 5.80 -2.35 -2.86
N ILE A 41 6.07 -1.96 -4.11
CA ILE A 41 5.08 -1.66 -5.14
C ILE A 41 5.24 -2.63 -6.33
N GLY A 42 4.17 -2.94 -7.06
CA GLY A 42 4.24 -3.80 -8.25
C GLY A 42 3.10 -3.53 -9.20
N MET A 43 3.35 -3.39 -10.51
CA MET A 43 2.30 -3.14 -11.52
C MET A 43 1.38 -1.93 -11.23
N GLY A 44 1.87 -0.92 -10.49
CA GLY A 44 1.05 0.23 -10.04
C GLY A 44 0.23 -0.02 -8.78
N GLU A 45 0.44 -1.17 -8.13
CA GLU A 45 -0.16 -1.57 -6.86
C GLU A 45 0.72 -1.18 -5.68
N LEU A 46 0.11 -0.57 -4.66
CA LEU A 46 0.71 -0.31 -3.36
C LEU A 46 0.31 -1.42 -2.38
N HIS A 47 1.29 -2.21 -1.92
CA HIS A 47 1.09 -3.36 -1.04
C HIS A 47 1.47 -3.05 0.42
N PHE A 48 0.94 -3.85 1.34
CA PHE A 48 1.24 -3.80 2.77
C PHE A 48 1.47 -5.22 3.32
N SER A 49 2.31 -5.34 4.34
CA SER A 49 2.62 -6.62 4.98
C SER A 49 2.85 -6.45 6.48
N ARG A 50 2.51 -7.47 7.27
CA ARG A 50 2.89 -7.54 8.70
C ARG A 50 4.40 -7.72 8.86
N THR A 51 5.04 -8.39 7.91
CA THR A 51 6.49 -8.54 7.85
C THR A 51 7.02 -7.65 6.73
N PRO A 52 7.55 -6.44 7.03
CA PRO A 52 8.12 -5.58 5.99
C PRO A 52 9.40 -6.15 5.37
N GLU A 53 10.03 -7.11 6.05
CA GLU A 53 11.17 -7.89 5.54
C GLU A 53 10.71 -9.19 4.86
N TYR A 54 11.54 -9.70 3.95
CA TYR A 54 11.26 -10.99 3.34
C TYR A 54 11.39 -12.13 4.38
N PRO A 55 10.46 -13.11 4.42
CA PRO A 55 9.31 -13.28 3.54
C PRO A 55 8.11 -12.41 3.95
N TRP A 56 7.49 -11.76 2.96
CA TRP A 56 6.31 -10.92 3.16
C TRP A 56 5.04 -11.76 3.38
N THR A 57 4.15 -11.25 4.24
CA THR A 57 2.77 -11.72 4.34
C THR A 57 1.90 -11.14 3.22
N TRP A 58 0.89 -11.91 2.80
CA TRP A 58 -0.06 -11.56 1.73
C TRP A 58 -1.49 -11.56 2.27
N ASP A 59 -1.71 -10.87 3.37
CA ASP A 59 -2.96 -10.87 4.14
C ASP A 59 -3.56 -9.47 4.33
N ALA A 60 -2.82 -8.42 3.97
CA ALA A 60 -3.36 -7.07 3.87
C ALA A 60 -3.94 -6.80 2.48
N ARG A 61 -4.92 -5.88 2.45
CA ARG A 61 -5.42 -5.33 1.19
C ARG A 61 -4.35 -4.46 0.53
N PHE A 62 -4.43 -4.33 -0.79
CA PHE A 62 -3.56 -3.47 -1.58
C PHE A 62 -4.38 -2.54 -2.48
N VAL A 63 -3.75 -1.47 -2.95
CA VAL A 63 -4.41 -0.44 -3.75
C VAL A 63 -3.76 -0.34 -5.13
N LEU A 64 -4.53 -0.56 -6.19
CA LEU A 64 -4.11 -0.26 -7.56
C LEU A 64 -4.46 1.19 -7.90
N SER A 65 -3.46 1.96 -8.34
CA SER A 65 -3.70 3.28 -8.96
C SER A 65 -4.12 3.07 -10.43
N GLU A 66 -5.39 3.30 -10.76
CA GLU A 66 -5.89 3.12 -12.12
C GLU A 66 -5.65 4.36 -13.00
N TYR A 67 -5.53 4.13 -14.30
CA TYR A 67 -5.51 5.21 -15.29
C TYR A 67 -6.88 5.91 -15.30
N GLY A 68 -6.91 7.22 -15.07
CA GLY A 68 -8.15 8.00 -14.91
C GLY A 68 -8.38 8.54 -13.49
N GLY A 69 -7.52 8.19 -12.53
CA GLY A 69 -7.51 8.80 -11.20
C GLY A 69 -8.38 8.10 -10.15
N THR A 70 -8.93 6.93 -10.48
CA THR A 70 -9.59 6.04 -9.51
C THR A 70 -8.59 5.11 -8.84
N TYR A 71 -9.03 4.54 -7.72
CA TYR A 71 -8.26 3.59 -6.92
C TYR A 71 -9.06 2.32 -6.77
N PHE A 72 -8.45 1.18 -7.08
CA PHE A 72 -9.09 -0.10 -6.91
C PHE A 72 -8.50 -0.85 -5.73
N VAL A 73 -9.32 -1.09 -4.70
CA VAL A 73 -8.91 -1.76 -3.47
C VAL A 73 -9.19 -3.25 -3.59
N MET A 74 -8.13 -4.04 -3.50
CA MET A 74 -8.16 -5.49 -3.71
C MET A 74 -7.84 -6.23 -2.43
N GLY A 75 -8.55 -7.33 -2.23
CA GLY A 75 -8.27 -8.31 -1.20
C GLY A 75 -6.95 -9.06 -1.46
N PRO A 76 -6.40 -9.72 -0.43
CA PRO A 76 -5.08 -10.33 -0.52
C PRO A 76 -5.00 -11.48 -1.54
N THR A 77 -6.12 -12.18 -1.77
CA THR A 77 -6.27 -13.27 -2.75
C THR A 77 -6.40 -12.79 -4.20
N ARG A 78 -6.51 -11.47 -4.43
CA ARG A 78 -6.92 -10.83 -5.70
C ARG A 78 -8.29 -11.25 -6.23
N GLN A 79 -9.03 -12.10 -5.53
CA GLN A 79 -10.38 -12.53 -5.90
C GLN A 79 -11.45 -11.72 -5.14
N ASP A 80 -11.08 -11.21 -3.96
CA ASP A 80 -11.98 -10.46 -3.08
C ASP A 80 -11.79 -8.94 -3.25
N ALA A 81 -12.29 -8.39 -4.35
CA ALA A 81 -12.26 -6.94 -4.57
C ALA A 81 -13.23 -6.23 -3.62
N VAL A 82 -12.79 -5.16 -2.95
CA VAL A 82 -13.68 -4.27 -2.19
C VAL A 82 -14.44 -3.36 -3.15
N GLY A 83 -13.76 -2.85 -4.17
CA GLY A 83 -14.35 -1.97 -5.16
C GLY A 83 -13.44 -0.81 -5.55
N ARG A 84 -13.95 0.02 -6.47
CA ARG A 84 -13.30 1.27 -6.90
C ARG A 84 -13.77 2.42 -6.05
N VAL A 85 -12.84 3.30 -5.71
CA VAL A 85 -13.07 4.58 -5.05
C VAL A 85 -12.42 5.70 -5.86
N THR A 86 -12.87 6.93 -5.66
CA THR A 86 -12.45 8.08 -6.48
C THR A 86 -11.39 8.93 -5.80
N THR A 87 -11.08 8.66 -4.53
CA THR A 87 -10.06 9.40 -3.78
C THR A 87 -9.02 8.47 -3.16
N ALA A 88 -7.79 8.97 -3.04
CA ALA A 88 -6.71 8.24 -2.38
C ALA A 88 -6.98 8.05 -0.88
N ARG A 89 -7.72 8.98 -0.26
CA ARG A 89 -8.11 8.90 1.15
C ARG A 89 -9.05 7.73 1.41
N GLU A 90 -10.13 7.62 0.63
CA GLU A 90 -11.04 6.47 0.74
C GLU A 90 -10.31 5.14 0.55
N ALA A 91 -9.35 5.07 -0.38
CA ALA A 91 -8.58 3.87 -0.60
C ALA A 91 -7.71 3.50 0.63
N VAL A 92 -7.08 4.49 1.25
CA VAL A 92 -6.30 4.33 2.49
C VAL A 92 -7.19 3.90 3.65
N ASP A 93 -8.36 4.52 3.81
CA ASP A 93 -9.31 4.21 4.87
C ASP A 93 -9.78 2.75 4.77
N LEU A 94 -10.14 2.27 3.58
CA LEU A 94 -10.52 0.87 3.35
C LEU A 94 -9.41 -0.14 3.66
N VAL A 95 -8.15 0.23 3.40
CA VAL A 95 -7.01 -0.61 3.80
C VAL A 95 -6.86 -0.62 5.32
N LEU A 96 -6.98 0.54 5.98
CA LEU A 96 -6.85 0.67 7.43
C LEU A 96 -7.94 -0.07 8.21
N GLU A 97 -9.18 -0.02 7.74
CA GLU A 97 -10.34 -0.71 8.32
C GLU A 97 -10.14 -2.22 8.43
N THR A 98 -9.32 -2.77 7.53
CA THR A 98 -9.16 -4.22 7.39
C THR A 98 -7.71 -4.67 7.56
N LEU A 99 -6.84 -3.76 8.01
CA LEU A 99 -5.44 -4.02 8.22
C LEU A 99 -5.30 -5.06 9.35
N PRO A 100 -4.59 -6.17 9.12
CA PRO A 100 -4.34 -7.16 10.17
C PRO A 100 -3.71 -6.51 11.40
N GLU A 101 -4.11 -6.98 12.59
CA GLU A 101 -3.46 -6.62 13.85
C GLU A 101 -1.97 -7.02 13.82
N ASP A 102 -1.17 -6.35 14.66
CA ASP A 102 0.29 -6.56 14.74
C ASP A 102 0.62 -7.98 15.26
#